data_AF-A0A7J6DUR8-F1
#
_entry.id   AF-A0A7J6DUR8-F1
#
_cell.length_a   1.000
_cell.length_b   1.000
_cell.length_c   1.000
_cell.angle_alpha   90.00
_cell.angle_beta   90.00
_cell.angle_gamma   90.00
#
_symmetry.space_group_name_H-M   'P 1'
#
loop_
_entity.id
_entity.type
_entity.pdbx_description
1 polymer ?
#
loop_
_entity_poly.entity_id
_entity_poly.type
_entity_poly.pdbx_seq_one_letter_code
_entity_poly.pdbx_strand_id
1 'polypeptide(L)'
;MLKRFREACTDANVESKALLCLDVVTRWNSTYMMLEAALKFKSVFKYMEGDAYYIKYFEEERVNGEKLDGPPEASDWSNVEVFVNFLKSFYELTLKFSGSLYVTSNLFFQEILQVQVELNDMKASKDELISKMAASMQLKFNKYWGNIEKVNLLQYIASILDPRFKLDVVRNGFRYLYESIIAETMIKKVENMMTSLYGFYQNIIVLPNSSNDQQVTENITSKSNASGNSSSTSFLIKLKFVSSEEITNDLDDYLNDRKEKLLENVDFDILDWWKRNSSKYPIVSRIARDVLAVQMSSVASESAFSTGGRILDPFRSSLSPKTVEALICSKNWLTCEYDAPVVLRQYMNEIEDLETSELVESEECITTSVGTDTTTSGAL
;
A
#
# COMPACT_ATOMS: atom_id res chain seq x y z
N MET A 1 -1.56 -8.92 36.27
CA MET A 1 -2.16 -9.73 35.19
C MET A 1 -1.10 -10.33 34.26
N LEU A 2 -0.20 -9.53 33.66
CA LEU A 2 0.86 -10.02 32.75
C LEU A 2 1.77 -11.14 33.29
N LYS A 3 2.18 -11.08 34.57
CA LYS A 3 2.99 -12.13 35.19
C LYS A 3 2.25 -13.47 35.25
N ARG A 4 1.00 -13.44 35.70
CA ARG A 4 0.09 -14.60 35.74
C ARG A 4 -0.17 -15.18 34.35
N PHE A 5 -0.34 -14.31 33.34
CA PHE A 5 -0.50 -14.76 31.96
C PHE A 5 0.74 -15.52 31.46
N ARG A 6 1.95 -15.05 31.76
CA ARG A 6 3.20 -15.78 31.40
C ARG A 6 3.33 -17.12 32.14
N GLU A 7 2.93 -17.16 33.41
CA GLU A 7 2.87 -18.40 34.19
C GLU A 7 1.89 -19.39 33.53
N ALA A 8 0.67 -18.93 33.18
CA ALA A 8 -0.32 -19.72 32.47
C ALA A 8 0.15 -20.19 31.08
N CYS A 9 0.92 -19.39 30.33
CA CYS A 9 1.53 -19.83 29.06
C CYS A 9 2.50 -21.01 29.26
N THR A 10 3.24 -20.99 30.37
CA THR A 10 4.19 -22.06 30.72
C THR A 10 3.42 -23.33 31.11
N ASP A 11 2.39 -23.19 31.94
CA ASP A 11 1.55 -24.31 32.41
C ASP A 11 0.73 -24.94 31.27
N ALA A 12 0.24 -24.14 30.33
CA ALA A 12 -0.50 -24.60 29.15
C ALA A 12 0.40 -25.10 28.00
N ASN A 13 1.72 -25.13 28.21
CA ASN A 13 2.74 -25.59 27.26
C ASN A 13 2.63 -24.93 25.87
N VAL A 14 2.42 -23.62 25.83
CA VAL A 14 2.32 -22.87 24.57
C VAL A 14 3.71 -22.46 24.08
N GLU A 15 4.10 -22.98 22.91
CA GLU A 15 5.41 -22.68 22.29
C GLU A 15 5.45 -21.34 21.53
N SER A 16 4.30 -20.69 21.36
CA SER A 16 4.19 -19.45 20.58
C SER A 16 4.89 -18.28 21.26
N LYS A 17 5.78 -17.62 20.52
CA LYS A 17 6.43 -16.35 20.93
C LYS A 17 5.66 -15.10 20.50
N ALA A 18 4.44 -15.28 19.99
CA ALA A 18 3.60 -14.17 19.57
C ALA A 18 3.27 -13.24 20.74
N LEU A 19 3.05 -11.97 20.45
CA LEU A 19 2.51 -11.02 21.41
C LEU A 19 1.01 -10.84 21.15
N LEU A 20 0.23 -10.78 22.23
CA LEU A 20 -1.13 -10.28 22.18
C LEU A 20 -1.07 -8.77 21.91
N CYS A 21 -1.95 -8.29 21.03
CA CYS A 21 -2.16 -6.87 20.72
C CYS A 21 -3.64 -6.54 20.98
N LEU A 22 -3.95 -5.28 21.28
CA LEU A 22 -5.34 -4.88 21.51
C LEU A 22 -6.01 -4.56 20.17
N ASP A 23 -7.34 -4.57 20.20
CA ASP A 23 -8.13 -4.11 19.07
C ASP A 23 -8.16 -2.59 19.02
N VAL A 24 -8.16 -2.06 17.79
CA VAL A 24 -8.41 -0.66 17.51
C VAL A 24 -9.68 -0.60 16.68
N VAL A 25 -10.78 -0.20 17.31
CA VAL A 25 -12.15 -0.34 16.78
C VAL A 25 -12.33 0.27 15.39
N THR A 26 -11.54 1.29 15.04
CA THR A 26 -11.59 1.96 13.73
C THR A 26 -10.88 1.19 12.61
N ARG A 27 -10.17 0.09 12.92
CA ARG A 27 -9.25 -0.61 12.01
C ARG A 27 -9.48 -2.12 12.02
N TRP A 28 -10.14 -2.64 10.99
CA TRP A 28 -10.38 -4.09 10.89
C TRP A 28 -9.12 -4.97 10.92
N ASN A 29 -7.96 -4.44 10.48
CA ASN A 29 -6.69 -5.15 10.52
C ASN A 29 -6.19 -5.42 11.95
N SER A 30 -6.38 -4.49 12.90
CA SER A 30 -6.02 -4.72 14.30
C SER A 30 -6.92 -5.80 14.91
N THR A 31 -8.22 -5.77 14.59
CA THR A 31 -9.16 -6.84 14.98
C THR A 31 -8.68 -8.20 14.47
N TYR A 32 -8.33 -8.31 13.18
CA TYR A 32 -7.78 -9.56 12.62
C TYR A 32 -6.52 -10.00 13.37
N MET A 33 -5.55 -9.10 13.56
CA MET A 33 -4.27 -9.43 14.21
C MET A 33 -4.44 -9.83 15.68
N MET A 34 -5.34 -9.16 16.41
CA MET A 34 -5.69 -9.50 17.79
C MET A 34 -6.28 -10.90 17.84
N LEU A 35 -7.28 -11.20 17.01
CA LEU A 35 -7.96 -12.49 17.00
C LEU A 35 -7.02 -13.63 16.56
N GLU A 36 -6.21 -13.41 15.52
CA GLU A 36 -5.19 -14.37 15.07
C GLU A 36 -4.15 -14.65 16.17
N ALA A 37 -3.75 -13.62 16.93
CA ALA A 37 -2.87 -13.78 18.08
C ALA A 37 -3.56 -14.52 19.23
N ALA A 38 -4.80 -14.16 19.56
CA ALA A 38 -5.59 -14.77 20.63
C ALA A 38 -5.80 -16.28 20.41
N LEU A 39 -6.04 -16.71 19.17
CA LEU A 39 -6.17 -18.13 18.82
C LEU A 39 -4.92 -18.95 19.19
N LYS A 40 -3.72 -18.37 19.07
CA LYS A 40 -2.47 -19.04 19.45
C LYS A 40 -2.37 -19.27 20.97
N PHE A 41 -3.15 -18.53 21.75
CA PHE A 41 -3.20 -18.60 23.21
C PHE A 41 -4.54 -19.14 23.76
N LYS A 42 -5.40 -19.72 22.91
CA LYS A 42 -6.72 -20.26 23.30
C LYS A 42 -6.66 -21.20 24.52
N SER A 43 -5.66 -22.08 24.58
CA SER A 43 -5.45 -22.98 25.73
C SER A 43 -5.09 -22.24 27.02
N VAL A 44 -4.36 -21.12 26.93
CA VAL A 44 -4.00 -20.26 28.07
C VAL A 44 -5.24 -19.58 28.61
N PHE A 45 -6.08 -19.00 27.76
CA PHE A 45 -7.33 -18.39 28.18
C PHE A 45 -8.25 -19.40 28.87
N LYS A 46 -8.35 -20.61 28.32
CA LYS A 46 -9.10 -21.71 28.96
C LYS A 46 -8.53 -22.09 30.33
N TYR A 47 -7.22 -22.12 30.49
CA TYR A 47 -6.59 -22.37 31.80
C TYR A 47 -6.91 -21.25 32.81
N MET A 48 -6.91 -20.00 32.34
CA MET A 48 -7.18 -18.82 33.16
C MET A 48 -8.63 -18.72 33.65
N GLU A 49 -9.58 -19.45 33.04
CA GLU A 49 -10.95 -19.58 33.57
C GLU A 49 -10.99 -20.09 35.02
N GLY A 50 -9.96 -20.83 35.46
CA GLY A 50 -9.78 -21.26 36.84
C GLY A 50 -9.17 -20.21 37.78
N ASP A 51 -8.64 -19.08 37.28
CA ASP A 51 -8.04 -18.02 38.09
C ASP A 51 -9.12 -17.02 38.54
N ALA A 52 -9.32 -16.93 39.86
CA ALA A 52 -10.33 -16.06 40.46
C ALA A 52 -10.13 -14.56 40.14
N TYR A 53 -8.90 -14.10 39.91
CA TYR A 53 -8.65 -12.71 39.50
C TYR A 53 -9.04 -12.48 38.04
N TYR A 54 -8.89 -13.49 37.18
CA TYR A 54 -9.33 -13.40 35.79
C TYR A 54 -10.85 -13.33 35.70
N ILE A 55 -11.57 -14.20 36.41
CA ILE A 55 -13.04 -14.15 36.44
C ILE A 55 -13.55 -12.84 37.04
N LYS A 56 -12.95 -12.39 38.15
CA LYS A 56 -13.34 -11.13 38.81
C LYS A 56 -13.25 -9.92 37.88
N TYR A 57 -12.30 -9.90 36.95
CA TYR A 57 -12.18 -8.80 35.96
C TYR A 57 -13.46 -8.62 35.13
N PHE A 58 -14.19 -9.70 34.82
CA PHE A 58 -15.45 -9.63 34.07
C PHE A 58 -16.66 -9.31 34.95
N GLU A 59 -16.54 -9.50 36.26
CA GLU A 59 -17.59 -9.21 37.24
C GLU A 59 -17.57 -7.75 37.73
N GLU A 60 -16.45 -7.04 37.54
CA GLU A 60 -16.28 -5.64 37.94
C GLU A 60 -17.16 -4.70 37.09
N GLU A 61 -17.98 -3.90 37.78
CA GLU A 61 -18.88 -2.93 37.17
C GLU A 61 -18.06 -1.72 36.70
N ARG A 62 -18.13 -1.38 35.41
CA ARG A 62 -17.37 -0.25 34.85
C ARG A 62 -18.03 1.08 35.22
N VAL A 63 -17.25 2.18 35.18
CA VAL A 63 -17.67 3.55 35.55
C VAL A 63 -18.92 4.02 34.79
N ASN A 64 -19.14 3.46 33.61
CA ASN A 64 -20.25 3.71 32.70
C ASN A 64 -21.43 2.73 32.85
N GLY A 65 -21.43 1.84 33.86
CA GLY A 65 -22.50 0.88 34.12
C GLY A 65 -22.54 -0.31 33.16
N GLU A 66 -21.56 -0.43 32.26
CA GLU A 66 -21.44 -1.56 31.35
C GLU A 66 -20.80 -2.75 32.06
N LYS A 67 -21.47 -3.90 31.99
CA LYS A 67 -20.96 -5.19 32.48
C LYS A 67 -20.42 -6.00 31.31
N LEU A 68 -19.27 -6.63 31.48
CA LEU A 68 -18.70 -7.53 30.47
C LEU A 68 -19.47 -8.86 30.47
N ASP A 69 -19.63 -9.47 29.30
CA ASP A 69 -20.37 -10.73 29.10
C ASP A 69 -19.68 -11.98 29.67
N GLY A 70 -18.49 -11.82 30.25
CA GLY A 70 -17.67 -12.91 30.79
C GLY A 70 -16.47 -13.25 29.90
N PRO A 71 -15.69 -14.28 30.31
CA PRO A 71 -14.60 -14.80 29.48
C PRO A 71 -15.15 -15.49 28.22
N PRO A 72 -14.36 -15.57 27.13
CA PRO A 72 -14.81 -16.15 25.85
C PRO A 72 -15.24 -17.62 25.97
N GLU A 73 -16.42 -17.95 25.47
CA GLU A 73 -16.97 -19.31 25.47
C GLU A 73 -16.43 -20.17 24.32
N ALA A 74 -16.68 -21.48 24.37
CA ALA A 74 -16.29 -22.41 23.30
C ALA A 74 -16.92 -22.05 21.93
N SER A 75 -18.14 -21.51 21.94
CA SER A 75 -18.84 -20.95 20.78
C SER A 75 -18.10 -19.74 20.21
N ASP A 76 -17.65 -18.81 21.06
CA ASP A 76 -16.89 -17.63 20.66
C ASP A 76 -15.59 -18.02 19.97
N TRP A 77 -14.83 -18.96 20.54
CA TRP A 77 -13.61 -19.44 19.91
C TRP A 77 -13.86 -20.09 18.55
N SER A 78 -14.96 -20.82 18.40
CA SER A 78 -15.35 -21.42 17.11
C SER A 78 -15.69 -20.33 16.09
N ASN A 79 -16.38 -19.27 16.50
CA ASN A 79 -16.66 -18.11 15.64
C ASN A 79 -15.38 -17.36 15.27
N VAL A 80 -14.45 -17.18 16.20
CA VAL A 80 -13.15 -16.53 15.95
C VAL A 80 -12.33 -17.31 14.94
N GLU A 81 -12.30 -18.65 15.00
CA GLU A 81 -11.61 -19.48 14.02
C GLU A 81 -12.18 -19.28 12.60
N VAL A 82 -13.51 -19.26 12.47
CA VAL A 82 -14.18 -18.98 11.19
C VAL A 82 -13.87 -17.57 10.71
N PHE A 83 -13.92 -16.57 11.60
CA PHE A 83 -13.72 -15.17 11.25
C PHE A 83 -12.29 -14.82 10.87
N VAL A 84 -11.30 -15.38 11.58
CA VAL A 84 -9.87 -15.23 11.24
C VAL A 84 -9.60 -15.85 9.89
N ASN A 85 -10.09 -17.07 9.63
CA ASN A 85 -9.92 -17.70 8.32
C ASN A 85 -10.58 -16.89 7.20
N PHE A 86 -11.75 -16.29 7.46
CA PHE A 86 -12.43 -15.41 6.52
C PHE A 86 -11.65 -14.13 6.21
N LEU A 87 -11.11 -13.46 7.23
CA LEU A 87 -10.37 -12.19 7.07
C LEU A 87 -8.95 -12.37 6.55
N LYS A 88 -8.36 -13.56 6.72
CA LYS A 88 -6.96 -13.84 6.37
C LYS A 88 -6.62 -13.48 4.93
N SER A 89 -7.46 -13.87 3.97
CA SER A 89 -7.20 -13.58 2.56
C SER A 89 -7.15 -12.08 2.29
N PHE A 90 -8.11 -11.32 2.82
CA PHE A 90 -8.11 -9.86 2.71
C PHE A 90 -6.93 -9.20 3.40
N TYR A 91 -6.48 -9.75 4.53
CA TYR A 91 -5.30 -9.27 5.24
C TYR A 91 -4.04 -9.46 4.40
N GLU A 92 -3.85 -10.64 3.81
CA GLU A 92 -2.73 -10.94 2.91
C GLU A 92 -2.74 -10.03 1.66
N LEU A 93 -3.90 -9.77 1.07
CA LEU A 93 -4.05 -8.80 -0.02
C LEU A 93 -3.67 -7.38 0.40
N THR A 94 -4.07 -6.98 1.61
CA THR A 94 -3.70 -5.66 2.18
C THR A 94 -2.19 -5.55 2.40
N LEU A 95 -1.54 -6.64 2.84
CA LEU A 95 -0.09 -6.71 2.95
C LEU A 95 0.58 -6.46 1.60
N LYS A 96 0.10 -7.11 0.53
CA LYS A 96 0.64 -6.90 -0.82
C LYS A 96 0.49 -5.46 -1.30
N PHE A 97 -0.66 -4.82 -1.06
CA PHE A 97 -0.90 -3.43 -1.45
C PHE A 97 -0.07 -2.42 -0.68
N SER A 98 0.34 -2.78 0.53
CA SER A 98 1.09 -1.90 1.43
C SER A 98 2.60 -2.05 1.29
N GLY A 99 3.05 -2.83 0.31
CA GLY A 99 4.45 -2.94 -0.06
C GLY A 99 5.04 -1.58 -0.46
N SER A 100 6.25 -1.31 0.03
CA SER A 100 6.99 -0.07 -0.20
C SER A 100 8.33 -0.28 -0.93
N LEU A 101 8.87 -1.49 -0.91
CA LEU A 101 10.16 -1.84 -1.51
C LEU A 101 10.04 -2.49 -2.91
N TYR A 102 8.81 -2.65 -3.40
CA TYR A 102 8.54 -3.16 -4.73
C TYR A 102 7.38 -2.40 -5.35
N VAL A 103 7.27 -2.49 -6.68
CA VAL A 103 6.20 -1.84 -7.42
C VAL A 103 4.86 -2.51 -7.08
N THR A 104 3.91 -1.72 -6.61
CA THR A 104 2.56 -2.19 -6.26
C THR A 104 1.52 -1.86 -7.33
N SER A 105 1.71 -0.79 -8.11
CA SER A 105 0.72 -0.29 -9.06
C SER A 105 0.37 -1.27 -10.18
N ASN A 106 1.33 -2.06 -10.67
CA ASN A 106 1.07 -3.08 -11.68
C ASN A 106 0.19 -4.23 -11.16
N LEU A 107 0.19 -4.46 -9.84
CA LEU A 107 -0.59 -5.53 -9.20
C LEU A 107 -2.04 -5.12 -8.96
N PHE A 108 -2.37 -3.82 -9.02
CA PHE A 108 -3.68 -3.28 -8.69
C PHE A 108 -4.85 -4.11 -9.17
N PHE A 109 -4.94 -4.25 -10.49
CA PHE A 109 -6.15 -4.80 -11.06
C PHE A 109 -6.27 -6.30 -10.75
N GLN A 110 -5.15 -7.01 -10.68
CA GLN A 110 -5.12 -8.43 -10.36
C GLN A 110 -5.60 -8.69 -8.93
N GLU A 111 -5.09 -7.92 -7.97
CA GLU A 111 -5.46 -8.10 -6.58
C GLU A 111 -6.91 -7.63 -6.32
N ILE A 112 -7.42 -6.62 -7.05
CA ILE A 112 -8.85 -6.27 -7.01
C ILE A 112 -9.72 -7.40 -7.59
N LEU A 113 -9.31 -8.03 -8.69
CA LEU A 113 -10.00 -9.20 -9.23
C LEU A 113 -9.96 -10.36 -8.22
N GLN A 114 -8.85 -10.54 -7.52
CA GLN A 114 -8.69 -11.56 -6.48
C GLN A 114 -9.68 -11.33 -5.32
N VAL A 115 -9.84 -10.09 -4.83
CA VAL A 115 -10.88 -9.74 -3.86
C VAL A 115 -12.27 -10.14 -4.36
N GLN A 116 -12.58 -9.86 -5.64
CA GLN A 116 -13.89 -10.19 -6.21
C GLN A 116 -14.10 -11.71 -6.32
N VAL A 117 -13.07 -12.47 -6.70
CA VAL A 117 -13.11 -13.94 -6.75
C VAL A 117 -13.37 -14.50 -5.35
N GLU A 118 -12.59 -14.06 -4.35
CA GLU A 118 -12.73 -14.52 -2.97
C GLU A 118 -14.12 -14.21 -2.40
N LEU A 119 -14.64 -13.00 -2.62
CA LEU A 119 -15.99 -12.64 -2.19
C LEU A 119 -17.07 -13.50 -2.85
N ASN A 120 -16.92 -13.82 -4.14
CA ASN A 120 -17.85 -14.69 -4.84
C ASN A 120 -17.82 -16.12 -4.29
N ASP A 121 -16.64 -16.66 -4.06
CA ASP A 121 -16.46 -18.02 -3.51
C ASP A 121 -17.01 -18.11 -2.09
N MET A 122 -16.70 -17.13 -1.24
CA MET A 122 -17.21 -17.07 0.14
C MET A 122 -18.73 -16.88 0.17
N LYS A 123 -19.29 -16.08 -0.75
CA LYS A 123 -20.74 -15.90 -0.86
C LYS A 123 -21.44 -17.20 -1.28
N ALA A 124 -20.78 -18.04 -2.08
CA ALA A 124 -21.25 -19.36 -2.46
C ALA A 124 -21.00 -20.45 -1.40
N SER A 125 -20.40 -20.10 -0.25
CA SER A 125 -20.18 -21.02 0.86
C SER A 125 -21.48 -21.63 1.38
N LYS A 126 -21.40 -22.88 1.85
CA LYS A 126 -22.50 -23.55 2.54
C LYS A 126 -22.67 -23.04 3.97
N ASP A 127 -21.64 -22.41 4.53
CA ASP A 127 -21.71 -21.78 5.84
C ASP A 127 -22.49 -20.47 5.73
N GLU A 128 -23.62 -20.40 6.44
CA GLU A 128 -24.54 -19.27 6.38
C GLU A 128 -23.91 -17.97 6.93
N LEU A 129 -23.02 -18.07 7.93
CA LEU A 129 -22.32 -16.91 8.48
C LEU A 129 -21.33 -16.36 7.44
N ILE A 130 -20.50 -17.22 6.85
CA ILE A 130 -19.55 -16.81 5.80
C ILE A 130 -20.29 -16.19 4.61
N SER A 131 -21.36 -16.85 4.14
CA SER A 131 -22.13 -16.37 2.99
C SER A 131 -22.76 -14.99 3.26
N LYS A 132 -23.35 -14.78 4.44
CA LYS A 132 -23.93 -13.48 4.83
C LYS A 132 -22.86 -12.39 4.98
N MET A 133 -21.71 -12.71 5.59
CA MET A 133 -20.60 -11.76 5.72
C MET A 133 -20.05 -11.35 4.36
N ALA A 134 -19.78 -12.31 3.48
CA ALA A 134 -19.32 -12.06 2.12
C ALA A 134 -20.33 -11.21 1.32
N ALA A 135 -21.64 -11.49 1.45
CA ALA A 135 -22.67 -10.67 0.83
C ALA A 135 -22.66 -9.22 1.33
N SER A 136 -22.48 -9.00 2.63
CA SER A 136 -22.35 -7.66 3.22
C SER A 136 -21.10 -6.93 2.74
N MET A 137 -19.95 -7.62 2.69
CA MET A 137 -18.70 -7.08 2.16
C MET A 137 -18.79 -6.76 0.67
N GLN A 138 -19.46 -7.59 -0.13
CA GLN A 138 -19.70 -7.33 -1.56
C GLN A 138 -20.46 -6.02 -1.77
N LEU A 139 -21.43 -5.68 -0.92
CA LEU A 139 -22.15 -4.40 -1.00
C LEU A 139 -21.20 -3.22 -0.77
N LYS A 140 -20.27 -3.33 0.19
CA LYS A 140 -19.26 -2.30 0.44
C LYS A 140 -18.26 -2.23 -0.71
N PHE A 141 -17.76 -3.36 -1.18
CA PHE A 141 -16.89 -3.44 -2.34
C PHE A 141 -17.51 -2.73 -3.55
N ASN A 142 -18.75 -3.08 -3.92
CA ASN A 142 -19.46 -2.44 -5.03
C ASN A 142 -19.68 -0.94 -4.82
N LYS A 143 -19.93 -0.50 -3.58
CA LYS A 143 -20.09 0.93 -3.26
C LYS A 143 -18.81 1.72 -3.54
N TYR A 144 -17.65 1.20 -3.15
CA TYR A 144 -16.37 1.91 -3.29
C TYR A 144 -15.73 1.70 -4.66
N TRP A 145 -15.85 0.51 -5.24
CA TRP A 145 -15.29 0.14 -6.54
C TRP A 145 -16.18 0.52 -7.74
N GLY A 146 -17.50 0.32 -7.62
CA GLY A 146 -18.42 0.18 -8.75
C GLY A 146 -18.81 1.44 -9.52
N ASN A 147 -18.16 2.58 -9.27
CA ASN A 147 -18.38 3.78 -10.09
C ASN A 147 -17.35 3.86 -11.23
N ILE A 148 -17.69 3.25 -12.36
CA ILE A 148 -16.89 3.20 -13.58
C ILE A 148 -16.55 4.57 -14.20
N GLU A 149 -17.25 5.64 -13.80
CA GLU A 149 -16.97 7.00 -14.27
C GLU A 149 -15.87 7.69 -13.46
N LYS A 150 -15.63 7.22 -12.23
CA LYS A 150 -14.68 7.81 -11.28
C LYS A 150 -13.37 7.05 -11.16
N VAL A 151 -13.19 5.97 -11.93
CA VAL A 151 -11.96 5.16 -11.86
C VAL A 151 -10.76 5.92 -12.41
N ASN A 152 -9.63 5.80 -11.72
CA ASN A 152 -8.37 6.35 -12.21
C ASN A 152 -7.77 5.42 -13.26
N LEU A 153 -7.83 5.84 -14.53
CA LEU A 153 -7.38 5.00 -15.65
C LEU A 153 -5.89 4.63 -15.57
N LEU A 154 -5.05 5.45 -14.92
CA LEU A 154 -3.61 5.18 -14.76
C LEU A 154 -3.32 3.88 -14.00
N GLN A 155 -4.21 3.46 -13.11
CA GLN A 155 -4.05 2.20 -12.38
C GLN A 155 -4.10 0.98 -13.31
N TYR A 156 -4.93 1.04 -14.36
CA TYR A 156 -4.98 -0.01 -15.38
C TYR A 156 -3.83 0.10 -16.38
N ILE A 157 -3.34 1.32 -16.64
CA ILE A 157 -2.12 1.52 -17.43
C ILE A 157 -0.93 0.84 -16.74
N ALA A 158 -0.78 0.99 -15.42
CA ALA A 158 0.25 0.29 -14.65
C ALA A 158 0.17 -1.23 -14.84
N SER A 159 -1.04 -1.81 -14.89
CA SER A 159 -1.25 -3.24 -15.14
C SER A 159 -0.85 -3.64 -16.57
N ILE A 160 -1.09 -2.79 -17.58
CA ILE A 160 -0.66 -3.02 -18.97
C ILE A 160 0.86 -2.97 -19.11
N LEU A 161 1.52 -2.15 -18.31
CA LEU A 161 2.98 -2.02 -18.29
C LEU A 161 3.68 -3.21 -17.63
N ASP A 162 2.94 -4.20 -17.12
CA ASP A 162 3.52 -5.48 -16.73
C ASP A 162 3.72 -6.37 -17.97
N PRO A 163 4.98 -6.66 -18.37
CA PRO A 163 5.27 -7.41 -19.59
C PRO A 163 4.79 -8.87 -19.54
N ARG A 164 4.44 -9.38 -18.36
CA ARG A 164 3.89 -10.74 -18.15
C ARG A 164 2.41 -10.81 -18.50
N PHE A 165 1.69 -9.68 -18.46
CA PHE A 165 0.23 -9.65 -18.58
C PHE A 165 -0.25 -8.77 -19.73
N LYS A 166 0.33 -7.58 -19.92
CA LYS A 166 -0.02 -6.61 -20.96
C LYS A 166 -1.53 -6.31 -20.99
N LEU A 167 -2.13 -6.14 -22.17
CA LEU A 167 -3.56 -5.83 -22.31
C LEU A 167 -4.51 -6.93 -21.79
N ASP A 168 -4.04 -8.17 -21.66
CA ASP A 168 -4.92 -9.29 -21.36
C ASP A 168 -5.49 -9.23 -19.94
N VAL A 169 -4.73 -8.72 -18.97
CA VAL A 169 -5.25 -8.54 -17.60
C VAL A 169 -6.41 -7.55 -17.59
N VAL A 170 -6.29 -6.46 -18.34
CA VAL A 170 -7.34 -5.43 -18.44
C VAL A 170 -8.57 -5.99 -19.15
N ARG A 171 -8.38 -6.65 -20.30
CA ARG A 171 -9.48 -7.23 -21.09
C ARG A 171 -10.22 -8.31 -20.33
N ASN A 172 -9.50 -9.28 -19.79
CA ASN A 172 -10.12 -10.40 -19.09
C ASN A 172 -10.72 -9.96 -17.77
N GLY A 173 -10.05 -9.06 -17.05
CA GLY A 173 -10.56 -8.55 -15.78
C GLY A 173 -11.87 -7.77 -15.92
N PHE A 174 -11.97 -6.86 -16.90
CA PHE A 174 -13.23 -6.13 -17.09
C PHE A 174 -14.37 -7.04 -17.57
N ARG A 175 -14.08 -8.04 -18.41
CA ARG A 175 -15.06 -9.06 -18.83
C ARG A 175 -15.51 -9.97 -17.69
N TYR A 176 -14.65 -10.16 -16.68
CA TYR A 176 -15.00 -10.88 -15.46
C TYR A 176 -15.89 -10.03 -14.53
N LEU A 177 -15.56 -8.74 -14.38
CA LEU A 177 -16.26 -7.85 -13.44
C LEU A 177 -17.61 -7.34 -13.94
N TYR A 178 -17.77 -7.16 -15.24
CA TYR A 178 -18.91 -6.45 -15.81
C TYR A 178 -19.54 -7.19 -16.98
N GLU A 179 -20.82 -6.87 -17.23
CA GLU A 179 -21.51 -7.27 -18.44
C GLU A 179 -20.83 -6.74 -19.70
N SER A 180 -21.02 -7.44 -20.82
CA SER A 180 -20.27 -7.24 -22.06
C SER A 180 -20.19 -5.78 -22.52
N ILE A 181 -21.29 -5.03 -22.48
CA ILE A 181 -21.31 -3.63 -22.97
C ILE A 181 -20.43 -2.73 -22.11
N ILE A 182 -20.52 -2.86 -20.79
CA ILE A 182 -19.75 -2.06 -19.83
C ILE A 182 -18.28 -2.46 -19.91
N ALA A 183 -18.00 -3.77 -19.95
CA ALA A 183 -16.65 -4.30 -20.06
C ALA A 183 -15.91 -3.74 -21.28
N GLU A 184 -16.51 -3.85 -22.47
CA GLU A 184 -15.90 -3.36 -23.72
C GLU A 184 -15.75 -1.84 -23.74
N THR A 185 -16.68 -1.11 -23.12
CA THR A 185 -16.56 0.35 -22.96
C THR A 185 -15.36 0.72 -22.08
N MET A 186 -15.14 0.01 -20.98
CA MET A 186 -14.02 0.25 -20.07
C MET A 186 -12.68 -0.13 -20.69
N ILE A 187 -12.61 -1.27 -21.38
CA ILE A 187 -11.43 -1.70 -22.14
C ILE A 187 -11.02 -0.61 -23.12
N LYS A 188 -11.97 -0.11 -23.93
CA LYS A 188 -11.69 0.94 -24.91
C LYS A 188 -11.25 2.25 -24.26
N LYS A 189 -11.80 2.62 -23.10
CA LYS A 189 -11.34 3.80 -22.34
C LYS A 189 -9.87 3.67 -21.92
N VAL A 190 -9.46 2.50 -21.42
CA VAL A 190 -8.07 2.25 -21.01
C VAL A 190 -7.13 2.24 -22.22
N GLU A 191 -7.52 1.57 -23.31
CA GLU A 191 -6.73 1.56 -24.55
C GLU A 191 -6.53 2.98 -25.11
N ASN A 192 -7.60 3.79 -25.16
CA ASN A 192 -7.51 5.19 -25.58
C ASN A 192 -6.62 6.03 -24.67
N MET A 193 -6.66 5.79 -23.35
CA MET A 193 -5.77 6.45 -22.39
C MET A 193 -4.31 6.06 -22.66
N MET A 194 -4.01 4.78 -22.90
CA MET A 194 -2.65 4.32 -23.22
C MET A 194 -2.11 5.01 -24.47
N THR A 195 -2.90 5.04 -25.55
CA THR A 195 -2.53 5.72 -26.80
C THR A 195 -2.35 7.23 -26.61
N SER A 196 -3.20 7.87 -25.82
CA SER A 196 -3.10 9.31 -25.54
C SER A 196 -1.84 9.64 -24.73
N LEU A 197 -1.54 8.82 -23.71
CA LEU A 197 -0.35 8.96 -22.89
C LEU A 197 0.92 8.73 -23.72
N TYR A 198 0.90 7.73 -24.59
CA TYR A 198 1.96 7.50 -25.56
C TYR A 198 2.21 8.72 -26.45
N GLY A 199 1.17 9.27 -27.07
CA GLY A 199 1.29 10.47 -27.92
C GLY A 199 1.86 11.68 -27.15
N PHE A 200 1.50 11.83 -25.87
CA PHE A 200 2.08 12.87 -25.02
C PHE A 200 3.59 12.70 -24.82
N TYR A 201 4.05 11.50 -24.46
CA TYR A 201 5.49 11.23 -24.29
C TYR A 201 6.27 11.28 -25.61
N GLN A 202 5.65 10.85 -26.71
CA GLN A 202 6.24 10.97 -28.04
C GLN A 202 6.53 12.43 -28.38
N ASN A 203 5.59 13.34 -28.11
CA ASN A 203 5.79 14.77 -28.37
C ASN A 203 6.92 15.37 -27.52
N ILE A 204 7.08 14.94 -26.26
CA ILE A 204 8.17 15.38 -25.39
C ILE A 204 9.54 14.96 -25.97
N ILE A 205 9.63 13.78 -26.58
CA ILE A 205 10.88 13.25 -27.13
C ILE A 205 11.20 13.82 -28.51
N VAL A 206 10.18 14.04 -29.35
CA VAL A 206 10.35 14.52 -30.73
C VAL A 206 10.61 16.02 -30.79
N LEU A 207 10.19 16.79 -29.78
CA LEU A 207 10.63 18.18 -29.61
C LEU A 207 12.15 18.17 -29.39
N PRO A 208 12.96 18.67 -30.36
CA PRO A 208 14.38 18.88 -30.09
C PRO A 208 14.47 19.90 -28.96
N ASN A 209 15.55 19.83 -28.18
CA ASN A 209 16.04 20.96 -27.38
C ASN A 209 16.12 22.23 -28.25
N SER A 210 15.02 22.96 -28.38
CA SER A 210 14.95 24.33 -28.91
C SER A 210 14.91 25.28 -27.73
N SER A 211 15.84 25.07 -26.79
CA SER A 211 16.16 26.06 -25.77
C SER A 211 17.43 26.76 -26.20
N ASN A 212 17.24 27.97 -26.72
CA ASN A 212 18.22 29.04 -26.94
C ASN A 212 19.59 28.82 -26.29
N ASP A 213 20.54 28.25 -27.04
CA ASP A 213 21.95 28.51 -26.79
C ASP A 213 22.28 29.84 -27.48
N GLN A 214 22.07 30.94 -26.75
CA GLN A 214 22.66 32.21 -27.13
C GLN A 214 24.17 32.03 -27.07
N GLN A 215 24.77 32.02 -28.25
CA GLN A 215 26.22 32.12 -28.43
C GLN A 215 26.73 33.36 -27.70
N VAL A 216 27.29 33.17 -26.51
CA VAL A 216 28.27 34.10 -25.96
C VAL A 216 29.54 33.86 -26.75
N THR A 217 29.78 34.79 -27.69
CA THR A 217 31.01 34.85 -28.46
C THR A 217 32.11 35.35 -27.52
N GLU A 218 32.88 34.46 -26.90
CA GLU A 218 34.18 34.81 -26.35
C GLU A 218 35.29 34.30 -27.27
N ASN A 219 35.90 35.26 -27.97
CA ASN A 219 37.13 35.08 -28.73
C ASN A 219 38.28 34.68 -27.79
N ILE A 220 38.73 33.42 -27.87
CA ILE A 220 40.10 33.07 -27.47
C ILE A 220 40.78 32.37 -28.65
N THR A 221 41.68 33.12 -29.26
CA THR A 221 42.64 32.68 -30.27
C THR A 221 43.74 31.86 -29.57
N SER A 222 44.03 30.63 -30.01
CA SER A 222 45.39 30.17 -30.41
C SER A 222 45.54 28.64 -30.61
N LYS A 223 45.84 28.27 -31.87
CA LYS A 223 46.76 27.23 -32.41
C LYS A 223 47.13 25.99 -31.57
N SER A 224 46.87 24.78 -32.08
CA SER A 224 47.80 23.98 -32.94
C SER A 224 47.44 22.47 -33.04
N ASN A 225 47.52 21.92 -34.27
CA ASN A 225 47.98 20.60 -34.77
C ASN A 225 47.77 19.31 -33.93
N ALA A 226 47.43 18.11 -34.45
CA ALA A 226 47.13 17.60 -35.79
C ALA A 226 46.60 16.12 -35.67
N SER A 227 45.91 15.67 -36.74
CA SER A 227 45.87 14.31 -37.32
C SER A 227 45.16 13.14 -36.60
N GLY A 228 44.16 12.58 -37.28
CA GLY A 228 43.64 11.21 -37.04
C GLY A 228 42.27 10.97 -37.68
N ASN A 229 42.24 10.56 -38.96
CA ASN A 229 41.05 10.27 -39.76
C ASN A 229 40.06 9.27 -39.12
N SER A 230 38.76 9.57 -39.19
CA SER A 230 37.76 8.62 -39.72
C SER A 230 36.48 9.34 -40.16
N SER A 231 36.46 9.74 -41.43
CA SER A 231 35.34 10.36 -42.13
C SER A 231 34.24 9.35 -42.50
N SER A 232 33.85 8.44 -41.60
CA SER A 232 32.76 7.47 -41.81
C SER A 232 31.56 7.66 -40.89
N THR A 233 31.66 8.50 -39.85
CA THR A 233 30.55 8.72 -38.91
C THR A 233 29.45 9.60 -39.50
N SER A 234 29.78 10.57 -40.36
CA SER A 234 28.77 11.48 -40.93
C SER A 234 27.82 10.78 -41.91
N PHE A 235 28.30 9.79 -42.67
CA PHE A 235 27.47 9.02 -43.60
C PHE A 235 26.61 7.98 -42.86
N LEU A 236 27.14 7.33 -41.82
CA LEU A 236 26.37 6.38 -40.98
C LEU A 236 25.30 7.09 -40.14
N ILE A 237 25.59 8.30 -39.66
CA ILE A 237 24.57 9.15 -39.01
C ILE A 237 23.52 9.56 -40.03
N LYS A 238 23.90 9.94 -41.25
CA LYS A 238 22.93 10.24 -42.34
C LYS A 238 22.11 9.01 -42.76
N LEU A 239 22.67 7.81 -42.79
CA LEU A 239 21.93 6.59 -43.10
C LEU A 239 20.86 6.28 -42.05
N LYS A 240 21.13 6.51 -40.75
CA LYS A 240 20.13 6.40 -39.68
C LYS A 240 18.98 7.40 -39.81
N PHE A 241 19.22 8.56 -40.43
CA PHE A 241 18.18 9.56 -40.69
C PHE A 241 17.41 9.34 -42.00
N VAL A 242 17.93 8.50 -42.91
CA VAL A 242 17.31 8.21 -44.22
C VAL A 242 16.62 6.84 -44.26
N SER A 243 16.89 5.95 -43.32
CA SER A 243 16.06 4.76 -43.06
C SER A 243 14.77 5.18 -42.35
N SER A 244 13.86 5.78 -43.12
CA SER A 244 12.42 5.72 -42.89
C SER A 244 11.96 4.27 -43.07
N GLU A 245 12.47 3.35 -42.25
CA GLU A 245 11.62 2.24 -41.82
C GLU A 245 10.49 2.91 -41.03
N GLU A 246 9.25 2.56 -41.34
CA GLU A 246 8.09 2.96 -40.54
C GLU A 246 8.51 2.84 -39.08
N ILE A 247 8.55 3.94 -38.32
CA ILE A 247 8.63 3.83 -36.87
C ILE A 247 7.32 3.16 -36.51
N THR A 248 7.33 1.82 -36.48
CA THR A 248 6.35 1.06 -35.75
C THR A 248 6.39 1.67 -34.36
N ASN A 249 5.26 2.23 -33.98
CA ASN A 249 5.05 2.81 -32.68
C ASN A 249 5.51 1.75 -31.64
N ASP A 250 6.49 2.06 -30.78
CA ASP A 250 7.08 1.06 -29.87
C ASP A 250 6.07 0.54 -28.83
N LEU A 251 4.92 1.21 -28.70
CA LEU A 251 3.75 0.66 -28.04
C LEU A 251 3.18 -0.57 -28.74
N ASP A 252 3.01 -0.53 -30.06
CA ASP A 252 2.49 -1.66 -30.83
C ASP A 252 3.47 -2.83 -30.78
N ASP A 253 4.77 -2.56 -30.86
CA ASP A 253 5.81 -3.57 -30.68
C ASP A 253 5.72 -4.19 -29.28
N TYR A 254 5.65 -3.36 -28.22
CA TYR A 254 5.50 -3.84 -26.85
C TYR A 254 4.25 -4.71 -26.67
N LEU A 255 3.10 -4.29 -27.21
CA LEU A 255 1.84 -4.99 -27.04
C LEU A 255 1.79 -6.32 -27.81
N ASN A 256 2.41 -6.38 -29.00
CA ASN A 256 2.41 -7.57 -29.85
C ASN A 256 3.53 -8.57 -29.53
N ASP A 257 4.59 -8.10 -28.88
CA ASP A 257 5.67 -8.95 -28.44
C ASP A 257 5.20 -10.07 -27.51
N ARG A 258 5.97 -11.17 -27.46
CA ARG A 258 5.68 -12.25 -26.51
C ARG A 258 5.68 -11.73 -25.07
N LYS A 259 4.79 -12.28 -24.25
CA LYS A 259 4.76 -11.99 -22.82
C LYS A 259 5.92 -12.68 -22.12
N GLU A 260 6.40 -12.04 -21.06
CA GLU A 260 7.38 -12.65 -20.17
C GLU A 260 6.76 -13.83 -19.41
N LYS A 261 7.58 -14.84 -19.15
CA LYS A 261 7.12 -16.05 -18.44
C LYS A 261 6.92 -15.77 -16.95
N LEU A 262 5.87 -16.34 -16.39
CA LEU A 262 5.73 -16.48 -14.95
C LEU A 262 6.65 -17.61 -14.50
N LEU A 263 7.75 -17.26 -13.83
CA LEU A 263 8.65 -18.24 -13.23
C LEU A 263 8.26 -18.40 -11.75
N GLU A 264 7.97 -19.63 -11.34
CA GLU A 264 7.73 -19.95 -9.94
C GLU A 264 9.02 -19.77 -9.13
N ASN A 265 8.91 -19.18 -7.94
CA ASN A 265 10.02 -18.98 -6.99
C ASN A 265 11.15 -18.07 -7.48
N VAL A 266 10.89 -17.18 -8.45
CA VAL A 266 11.82 -16.14 -8.87
C VAL A 266 11.12 -14.79 -8.80
N ASP A 267 11.69 -13.87 -8.02
CA ASP A 267 11.20 -12.51 -7.94
C ASP A 267 11.42 -11.80 -9.29
N PHE A 268 10.35 -11.20 -9.81
CA PHE A 268 10.39 -10.46 -11.06
C PHE A 268 10.47 -8.96 -10.78
N ASP A 269 11.65 -8.37 -11.00
CA ASP A 269 11.83 -6.93 -10.93
C ASP A 269 11.38 -6.27 -12.25
N ILE A 270 10.18 -5.69 -12.21
CA ILE A 270 9.58 -4.98 -13.34
C ILE A 270 10.36 -3.72 -13.72
N LEU A 271 10.98 -3.01 -12.77
CA LEU A 271 11.71 -1.78 -13.05
C LEU A 271 13.05 -2.10 -13.73
N ASP A 272 13.75 -3.13 -13.26
CA ASP A 272 14.95 -3.63 -13.92
C ASP A 272 14.65 -4.17 -15.33
N TRP A 273 13.52 -4.86 -15.51
CA TRP A 273 13.07 -5.27 -16.84
C TRP A 273 12.87 -4.08 -17.78
N TRP A 274 12.17 -3.03 -17.35
CA TRP A 274 11.97 -1.82 -18.15
C TRP A 274 13.28 -1.09 -18.44
N LYS A 275 14.20 -1.04 -17.48
CA LYS A 275 15.54 -0.47 -17.65
C LYS A 275 16.32 -1.20 -18.74
N ARG A 276 16.34 -2.54 -18.71
CA ARG A 276 17.01 -3.38 -19.72
C ARG A 276 16.39 -3.28 -21.11
N ASN A 277 15.07 -3.11 -21.19
CA ASN A 277 14.35 -3.03 -22.47
C ASN A 277 14.11 -1.60 -22.97
N SER A 278 14.67 -0.59 -22.29
CA SER A 278 14.47 0.83 -22.62
C SER A 278 14.95 1.21 -24.03
N SER A 279 15.99 0.55 -24.55
CA SER A 279 16.45 0.78 -25.92
C SER A 279 15.50 0.20 -26.98
N LYS A 280 14.72 -0.82 -26.61
CA LYS A 280 13.73 -1.46 -27.47
C LYS A 280 12.39 -0.70 -27.44
N TYR A 281 12.00 -0.21 -26.26
CA TYR A 281 10.77 0.55 -26.05
C TYR A 281 11.06 1.95 -25.48
N PRO A 282 11.63 2.87 -26.29
CA PRO A 282 12.12 4.16 -25.81
C PRO A 282 11.05 5.08 -25.23
N ILE A 283 9.81 5.03 -25.73
CA ILE A 283 8.71 5.87 -25.23
C ILE A 283 8.00 5.12 -24.10
N VAL A 284 7.65 3.84 -24.31
CA VAL A 284 6.89 3.07 -23.31
C VAL A 284 7.68 2.90 -22.01
N SER A 285 9.01 2.75 -22.06
CA SER A 285 9.83 2.65 -20.85
C SER A 285 9.82 3.92 -19.99
N ARG A 286 9.63 5.10 -20.58
CA ARG A 286 9.48 6.36 -19.84
C ARG A 286 8.12 6.45 -19.16
N ILE A 287 7.07 6.03 -19.87
CA ILE A 287 5.73 5.89 -19.29
C ILE A 287 5.78 4.91 -18.12
N ALA A 288 6.44 3.77 -18.30
CA ALA A 288 6.60 2.76 -17.27
C ALA A 288 7.29 3.31 -16.03
N ARG A 289 8.41 4.03 -16.20
CA ARG A 289 9.15 4.64 -15.10
C ARG A 289 8.26 5.57 -14.26
N ASP A 290 7.45 6.40 -14.91
CA ASP A 290 6.67 7.43 -14.22
C ASP A 290 5.36 6.86 -13.63
N VAL A 291 4.68 5.95 -14.34
CA VAL A 291 3.42 5.33 -13.89
C VAL A 291 3.66 4.28 -12.81
N LEU A 292 4.70 3.44 -12.94
CA LEU A 292 4.97 2.38 -11.96
C LEU A 292 5.48 2.93 -10.63
N ALA A 293 6.04 4.15 -10.61
CA ALA A 293 6.45 4.83 -9.38
C ALA A 293 5.26 5.22 -8.48
N VAL A 294 4.04 5.25 -9.01
CA VAL A 294 2.85 5.53 -8.22
C VAL A 294 2.60 4.36 -7.26
N GLN A 295 2.54 4.66 -5.97
CA GLN A 295 2.15 3.68 -4.97
C GLN A 295 0.63 3.52 -4.93
N MET A 296 0.21 2.31 -4.63
CA MET A 296 -1.18 1.92 -4.54
C MET A 296 -1.90 2.36 -3.28
N SER A 297 -1.17 2.33 -2.17
CA SER A 297 -1.67 2.56 -0.84
C SER A 297 -1.00 3.79 -0.25
N SER A 298 -1.74 4.55 0.56
CA SER A 298 -1.19 5.62 1.38
C SER A 298 -0.38 5.09 2.56
N VAL A 299 -0.36 3.78 2.83
CA VAL A 299 0.34 3.21 4.00
C VAL A 299 1.81 3.62 4.07
N ALA A 300 2.54 3.71 2.95
CA ALA A 300 3.94 4.12 3.03
C ALA A 300 4.08 5.61 3.40
N SER A 301 3.20 6.49 2.89
CA SER A 301 3.21 7.90 3.27
C SER A 301 2.74 8.07 4.72
N GLU A 302 1.71 7.35 5.14
CA GLU A 302 1.24 7.34 6.53
C GLU A 302 2.32 6.78 7.48
N SER A 303 3.12 5.80 7.07
CA SER A 303 4.27 5.31 7.83
C SER A 303 5.37 6.36 7.96
N ALA A 304 5.64 7.13 6.90
CA ALA A 304 6.54 8.28 6.99
C ALA A 304 6.01 9.36 7.96
N PHE A 305 4.70 9.61 7.99
CA PHE A 305 4.08 10.55 8.93
C PHE A 305 4.02 10.05 10.37
N SER A 306 3.76 8.75 10.59
CA SER A 306 3.81 8.13 11.92
C SER A 306 5.23 8.16 12.51
N THR A 307 6.24 7.94 11.66
CA THR A 307 7.65 8.21 12.03
C THR A 307 7.87 9.68 12.41
N GLY A 308 7.12 10.59 11.78
CA GLY A 308 7.09 12.01 12.10
C GLY A 308 6.68 12.29 13.55
N GLY A 309 5.80 11.49 14.16
CA GLY A 309 5.43 11.61 15.58
C GLY A 309 6.60 11.40 16.55
N ARG A 310 7.63 10.63 16.14
CA ARG A 310 8.89 10.50 16.91
C ARG A 310 9.87 11.67 16.69
N ILE A 311 9.68 12.45 15.62
CA ILE A 311 10.49 13.64 15.30
C ILE A 311 9.83 14.90 15.89
N LEU A 312 8.51 14.91 15.91
CA LEU A 312 7.60 15.86 16.54
C LEU A 312 7.04 15.26 17.84
N ASP A 313 7.92 14.93 18.78
CA ASP A 313 7.48 14.63 20.13
C ASP A 313 7.02 15.92 20.85
N PRO A 314 6.27 15.85 21.97
CA PRO A 314 5.81 17.04 22.70
C PRO A 314 6.94 18.01 23.10
N PHE A 315 8.17 17.51 23.29
CA PHE A 315 9.37 18.30 23.61
C PHE A 315 10.04 18.93 22.37
N ARG A 316 9.67 18.50 21.15
CA ARG A 316 10.18 18.98 19.86
C ARG A 316 9.13 19.70 19.00
N SER A 317 8.00 20.05 19.62
CA SER A 317 6.90 20.83 19.03
C SER A 317 7.28 22.23 18.52
N SER A 318 8.47 22.74 18.87
CA SER A 318 9.00 24.05 18.43
C SER A 318 9.76 24.02 17.09
N LEU A 319 9.92 22.85 16.45
CA LEU A 319 10.61 22.74 15.17
C LEU A 319 9.84 23.43 14.05
N SER A 320 10.56 24.17 13.20
CA SER A 320 9.95 24.76 12.00
C SER A 320 9.55 23.67 11.00
N PRO A 321 8.49 23.85 10.18
CA PRO A 321 8.10 22.87 9.17
C PRO A 321 9.24 22.46 8.22
N LYS A 322 10.11 23.41 7.84
CA LYS A 322 11.29 23.14 7.00
C LYS A 322 12.32 22.23 7.69
N THR A 323 12.48 22.38 9.00
CA THR A 323 13.39 21.54 9.78
C THR A 323 12.85 20.12 9.90
N VAL A 324 11.53 19.97 10.10
CA VAL A 324 10.85 18.67 10.14
C VAL A 324 10.99 17.95 8.80
N GLU A 325 10.72 18.63 7.69
CA GLU A 325 10.91 18.10 6.34
C GLU A 325 12.34 17.62 6.12
N ALA A 326 13.34 18.47 6.41
CA ALA A 326 14.74 18.11 6.27
C ALA A 326 15.13 16.87 7.11
N LEU A 327 14.63 16.75 8.33
CA LEU A 327 14.88 15.59 9.20
C LEU A 327 14.25 14.31 8.66
N ILE A 328 13.00 14.36 8.19
CA ILE A 328 12.29 13.21 7.61
C ILE A 328 13.01 12.75 6.33
N CYS A 329 13.31 13.67 5.41
CA CYS A 329 13.99 13.36 4.16
C CYS A 329 15.41 12.82 4.41
N SER A 330 16.18 13.45 5.30
CA SER A 330 17.54 13.00 5.62
C SER A 330 17.52 11.62 6.27
N LYS A 331 16.57 11.35 7.18
CA LYS A 331 16.39 10.02 7.75
C LYS A 331 16.12 9.00 6.64
N ASN A 332 15.15 9.27 5.78
CA ASN A 332 14.77 8.37 4.69
C ASN A 332 15.98 8.05 3.78
N TRP A 333 16.71 9.08 3.33
CA TRP A 333 17.91 8.92 2.49
C TRP A 333 19.04 8.13 3.17
N LEU A 334 19.26 8.36 4.46
CA LEU A 334 20.27 7.61 5.22
C LEU A 334 19.85 6.16 5.49
N THR A 335 18.54 5.90 5.64
CA THR A 335 18.01 4.54 5.85
C THR A 335 17.84 3.74 4.57
N CYS A 336 17.88 4.37 3.39
CA CYS A 336 17.83 3.67 2.10
C CYS A 336 18.96 2.64 1.92
N GLU A 337 20.06 2.73 2.68
CA GLU A 337 21.11 1.71 2.66
C GLU A 337 20.71 0.37 3.33
N TYR A 338 19.58 0.31 4.04
CA TYR A 338 19.20 -0.85 4.87
C TYR A 338 17.92 -1.61 4.45
N ASP A 339 17.28 -1.28 3.32
CA ASP A 339 16.15 -2.03 2.71
C ASP A 339 15.12 -2.59 3.72
N ALA A 340 14.78 -1.82 4.77
CA ALA A 340 13.82 -2.28 5.76
C ALA A 340 12.40 -2.04 5.21
N PRO A 341 11.60 -3.09 4.92
CA PRO A 341 10.25 -2.90 4.41
C PRO A 341 9.37 -2.24 5.46
N VAL A 342 8.37 -1.47 5.02
CA VAL A 342 7.27 -1.08 5.91
C VAL A 342 6.55 -2.35 6.35
N VAL A 343 6.83 -2.80 7.57
CA VAL A 343 6.12 -3.94 8.17
C VAL A 343 4.81 -3.40 8.71
N LEU A 344 3.73 -3.63 7.98
CA LEU A 344 2.37 -3.18 8.35
C LEU A 344 2.02 -3.47 9.81
N ARG A 345 2.39 -4.66 10.31
CA ARG A 345 2.15 -5.06 11.70
C ARG A 345 2.91 -4.19 12.72
N GLN A 346 4.14 -3.78 12.41
CA GLN A 346 4.91 -2.87 13.27
C GLN A 346 4.37 -1.45 13.15
N TYR A 347 4.10 -0.98 11.93
CA TYR A 347 3.50 0.33 11.67
C TYR A 347 2.14 0.50 12.37
N MET A 348 1.29 -0.53 12.38
CA MET A 348 -0.01 -0.46 13.05
C MET A 348 0.13 -0.38 14.57
N ASN A 349 1.08 -1.11 15.16
CA ASN A 349 1.40 -0.95 16.59
C ASN A 349 1.89 0.47 16.88
N GLU A 350 2.71 1.06 16.00
CA GLU A 350 3.19 2.44 16.17
C GLU A 350 2.06 3.48 16.12
N ILE A 351 0.99 3.23 15.35
CA ILE A 351 -0.18 4.12 15.37
C ILE A 351 -1.09 3.86 16.57
N GLU A 352 -1.25 2.60 16.98
CA GLU A 352 -1.98 2.26 18.21
C GLU A 352 -1.37 3.00 19.42
N ASP A 353 -0.04 3.04 19.52
CA ASP A 353 0.67 3.82 20.55
C ASP A 353 0.36 5.33 20.48
N LEU A 354 0.21 5.89 19.27
CA LEU A 354 -0.11 7.31 19.08
C LEU A 354 -1.58 7.63 19.41
N GLU A 355 -2.53 6.82 18.91
CA GLU A 355 -3.96 7.02 19.17
C GLU A 355 -4.28 6.81 20.65
N THR A 356 -3.64 5.85 21.33
CA THR A 356 -3.77 5.69 22.78
C THR A 356 -3.16 6.85 23.56
N SER A 357 -2.04 7.43 23.09
CA SER A 357 -1.46 8.62 23.73
C SER A 357 -2.34 9.87 23.61
N GLU A 358 -2.98 10.10 22.47
CA GLU A 358 -3.91 11.23 22.28
C GLU A 358 -5.17 11.10 23.16
N LEU A 359 -5.67 9.87 23.37
CA LEU A 359 -6.80 9.61 24.25
C LEU A 359 -6.45 9.89 25.72
N VAL A 360 -5.24 9.53 26.17
CA VAL A 360 -4.76 9.82 27.52
C VAL A 360 -4.58 11.33 27.74
N GLU A 361 -4.03 12.06 26.76
CA GLU A 361 -3.92 13.53 26.83
C GLU A 361 -5.30 14.22 26.90
N SER A 362 -6.30 13.66 26.22
CA SER A 362 -7.68 14.18 26.26
C SER A 362 -8.36 13.97 27.63
N GLU A 363 -8.05 12.88 28.34
CA GLU A 363 -8.56 12.61 29.69
C GLU A 363 -7.84 13.43 30.77
N GLU A 364 -6.54 13.69 30.62
CA GLU A 364 -5.79 14.59 31.53
C GLU A 364 -6.22 16.07 31.39
N CYS A 365 -6.64 16.49 30.19
CA CYS A 365 -7.17 17.85 29.96
C CYS A 365 -8.55 18.05 30.63
N ILE A 366 -9.35 17.00 30.79
CA ILE A 366 -10.65 17.06 31.48
C ILE A 366 -10.46 17.12 32.99
N THR A 367 -9.49 16.37 33.54
CA THR A 367 -9.25 16.31 35.01
C THR A 367 -8.58 17.55 35.59
N THR A 368 -7.92 18.39 34.76
CA THR A 368 -7.27 19.63 35.21
C THR A 368 -8.20 20.86 35.23
N SER A 369 -9.45 20.74 34.77
CA SER A 369 -10.41 21.87 34.71
C SER A 369 -11.35 21.99 35.93
N VAL A 370 -11.31 21.06 36.89
CA VAL A 370 -12.16 21.09 38.08
C VAL A 370 -11.31 21.38 39.32
N GLY A 371 -11.02 22.66 39.55
CA GLY A 371 -10.42 23.05 40.82
C GLY A 371 -9.83 24.45 40.86
N THR A 372 -10.66 25.49 40.86
CA THR A 372 -10.51 26.66 41.76
C THR A 372 -11.73 27.56 41.58
N ASP A 373 -12.77 27.39 42.42
CA ASP A 373 -13.71 28.47 42.71
C ASP A 373 -14.01 28.44 44.20
N THR A 374 -13.30 29.28 44.95
CA THR A 374 -13.69 29.68 46.31
C THR A 374 -13.58 31.20 46.43
N THR A 375 -14.75 31.83 46.33
CA THR A 375 -15.21 32.98 47.12
C THR A 375 -14.20 34.00 47.63
N THR A 376 -14.32 35.24 47.14
CA THR A 376 -14.40 36.42 48.03
C THR A 376 -15.29 37.52 47.46
N SER A 377 -16.21 37.93 48.33
CA SER A 377 -17.15 39.04 48.29
C SER A 377 -16.53 40.39 47.89
N GLY A 378 -17.29 41.20 47.14
CA GLY A 378 -17.00 42.62 46.91
C GLY A 378 -18.30 43.41 46.83
N ALA A 379 -18.46 44.34 47.76
CA ALA A 379 -19.55 45.30 47.83
C ALA A 379 -19.47 46.33 46.69
N LEU A 380 -20.58 46.53 45.98
CA LEU A 380 -21.40 47.76 45.90
C LEU A 380 -22.56 47.53 44.93
#